data_AF-A0A7X8W5B8-F1
#
_entry.id   AF-A0A7X8W5B8-F1
#
_cell.length_a   1.000
_cell.length_b   1.000
_cell.length_c   1.000
_cell.angle_alpha   90.00
_cell.angle_beta   90.00
_cell.angle_gamma   90.00
#
_symmetry.space_group_name_H-M   'P 1'
#
loop_
_entity.id
_entity.type
_entity.pdbx_description
1 polymer ?
#
loop_
_entity_poly.entity_id
_entity_poly.type
_entity_poly.pdbx_seq_one_letter_code
_entity_poly.pdbx_strand_id
1 'polypeptide(L)' 'KKIALFGSYGWGDGEWMQNWETDCKDSGLTLAHESVICMEAPDEATLALCREIGATLSKEE' A
#
# COMPACT_ATOMS: atom_id res chain seq x y z
N LYS A 1 -4.26 13.52 -6.71
CA LYS A 1 -5.27 12.49 -6.37
C LYS A 1 -4.74 11.69 -5.19
N LYS A 2 -5.59 11.31 -4.23
CA LYS A 2 -5.20 10.37 -3.17
C LYS A 2 -5.21 8.94 -3.73
N ILE A 3 -4.18 8.17 -3.41
CA ILE A 3 -4.01 6.78 -3.84
C ILE A 3 -3.65 5.90 -2.65
N ALA A 4 -3.70 4.59 -2.84
CA ALA A 4 -3.20 3.62 -1.88
C ALA A 4 -2.43 2.54 -2.63
N LEU A 5 -1.38 2.01 -1.99
CA LEU A 5 -0.57 0.92 -2.52
C LEU A 5 -0.65 -0.28 -1.57
N PHE A 6 -0.85 -1.45 -2.16
CA PHE A 6 -0.87 -2.71 -1.45
C PHE A 6 -0.42 -3.83 -2.38
N GLY A 7 0.15 -4.89 -1.82
CA GLY A 7 0.47 -6.10 -2.58
C GLY A 7 1.20 -7.15 -1.75
N SER A 8 1.33 -8.35 -2.29
CA SER A 8 2.19 -9.37 -1.71
C SER A 8 3.47 -9.54 -2.52
N TYR A 9 4.50 -10.10 -1.89
CA TYR A 9 5.75 -10.47 -2.53
C TYR A 9 6.17 -11.88 -2.10
N GLY A 10 6.94 -12.57 -2.93
CA GLY A 10 7.40 -13.93 -2.61
C GLY A 10 8.89 -13.95 -2.28
N TRP A 11 9.73 -13.69 -3.29
CA TRP A 11 11.18 -13.61 -3.11
C TRP A 11 11.65 -12.17 -2.86
N GLY A 12 12.74 -12.05 -2.10
CA GLY A 12 13.33 -10.75 -1.76
C GLY A 12 12.69 -10.11 -0.53
N ASP A 13 12.76 -8.79 -0.46
CA ASP A 13 12.35 -7.97 0.69
C ASP A 13 11.19 -7.01 0.39
N GLY A 14 10.63 -7.07 -0.82
CA GLY A 14 9.55 -6.18 -1.25
C GLY A 14 10.02 -4.80 -1.72
N GLU A 15 11.30 -4.63 -2.11
CA GLU A 15 11.86 -3.37 -2.65
C GLU A 15 10.99 -2.71 -3.75
N TRP A 16 10.27 -3.51 -4.54
CA TRP A 16 9.37 -3.00 -5.59
C TRP A 16 8.35 -1.97 -5.05
N MET A 17 7.90 -2.12 -3.79
CA MET A 17 6.97 -1.18 -3.19
C MET A 17 7.62 0.18 -2.95
N GLN A 18 8.89 0.22 -2.51
CA GLN A 18 9.62 1.47 -2.29
C GLN A 18 9.81 2.24 -3.61
N ASN A 19 10.04 1.50 -4.71
CA ASN A 19 10.08 2.08 -6.05
C ASN A 19 8.73 2.67 -6.44
N TRP A 20 7.62 1.96 -6.19
CA TRP A 20 6.28 2.48 -6.49
C TRP A 20 5.89 3.68 -5.63
N GLU A 21 6.26 3.71 -4.36
CA GLU A 21 6.07 4.88 -3.50
C GLU A 21 6.83 6.10 -4.02
N THR A 22 8.07 5.88 -4.48
CA THR A 22 8.90 6.92 -5.11
C THR A 22 8.28 7.43 -6.40
N ASP A 23 7.91 6.53 -7.31
CA ASP A 23 7.26 6.88 -8.58
C ASP A 23 5.96 7.68 -8.37
N CYS A 24 5.17 7.28 -7.36
CA CYS A 24 3.94 7.98 -7.00
C CYS A 24 4.23 9.40 -6.48
N LYS A 25 5.22 9.54 -5.60
CA LYS A 25 5.64 10.83 -5.05
C LYS A 25 6.16 11.76 -6.15
N ASP A 26 6.99 11.25 -7.04
CA ASP A 26 7.56 11.99 -8.18
C ASP A 26 6.49 12.38 -9.19
N SER A 27 5.43 11.58 -9.30
CA SER A 27 4.23 11.89 -10.08
C SER A 27 3.26 12.87 -9.39
N GLY A 28 3.59 13.38 -8.20
CA GLY A 28 2.74 14.29 -7.43
C GLY A 28 1.49 13.64 -6.84
N LEU A 29 1.49 12.31 -6.68
CA LEU A 29 0.43 11.57 -6.01
C LEU A 29 0.69 11.55 -4.49
N THR A 30 -0.39 11.48 -3.71
CA THR A 30 -0.31 11.42 -2.26
C THR A 30 -0.92 10.11 -1.79
N LEU A 31 -0.15 9.36 -1.00
CA LEU A 31 -0.64 8.16 -0.34
C LEU A 31 -1.62 8.54 0.75
N ALA A 32 -2.83 7.98 0.70
CA ALA A 32 -3.86 8.15 1.72
C ALA A 32 -3.50 7.44 3.03
N HIS A 33 -2.64 6.42 2.95
CA HIS A 33 -2.18 5.56 4.03
C HIS A 33 -0.82 4.97 3.63
N GLU A 34 -0.01 4.55 4.61
CA GLU A 34 1.22 3.79 4.35
C GLU A 34 0.94 2.57 3.48
N SER A 35 1.89 2.20 2.61
CA SER A 35 1.73 1.00 1.79
C SER A 35 1.66 -0.26 2.64
N VAL A 36 0.89 -1.25 2.19
CA VAL A 36 0.78 -2.54 2.89
C VAL A 36 1.36 -3.63 2.02
N ILE A 37 2.44 -4.23 2.49
CA ILE A 37 3.04 -5.40 1.87
C ILE A 37 3.07 -6.60 2.82
N CYS A 38 2.95 -7.79 2.25
CA CYS A 38 3.14 -9.03 2.98
C CYS A 38 3.93 -10.05 2.17
N MET A 39 4.70 -10.88 2.86
CA MET A 39 5.37 -12.01 2.25
C MET A 39 4.38 -13.15 2.07
N GLU A 40 4.26 -13.67 0.86
CA GLU A 40 3.32 -14.74 0.47
C GLU A 40 1.84 -14.36 0.71
N ALA A 41 1.17 -15.09 1.60
CA ALA A 41 -0.24 -14.86 1.91
C ALA A 41 -0.39 -13.95 3.14
N PRO A 42 -1.31 -12.96 3.10
CA PRO A 42 -1.55 -12.06 4.22
C PRO A 42 -2.12 -12.82 5.43
N ASP A 43 -1.62 -12.49 6.61
CA ASP A 43 -2.23 -12.88 7.88
C ASP A 43 -3.39 -11.93 8.26
N GLU A 44 -4.07 -12.19 9.37
CA GLU A 44 -5.18 -11.35 9.84
C GLU A 44 -4.76 -9.90 10.11
N ALA A 45 -3.51 -9.68 10.55
CA ALA A 45 -2.99 -8.33 10.77
C ALA A 45 -2.85 -7.56 9.45
N THR A 46 -2.28 -8.19 8.43
CA THR A 46 -2.16 -7.62 7.08
C THR A 46 -3.54 -7.38 6.47
N LEU A 47 -4.48 -8.31 6.62
CA LEU A 47 -5.85 -8.15 6.15
C LEU A 47 -6.56 -6.98 6.87
N ALA A 48 -6.30 -6.77 8.16
CA ALA A 48 -6.83 -5.61 8.89
C ALA A 48 -6.27 -4.29 8.32
N LEU A 49 -4.97 -4.21 8.04
CA LEU A 49 -4.37 -3.03 7.40
C LEU A 49 -4.95 -2.79 6.00
N CYS A 50 -5.16 -3.83 5.19
CA CYS A 50 -5.82 -3.70 3.89
C CYS A 50 -7.24 -3.12 4.01
N ARG A 51 -8.00 -3.53 5.04
CA ARG A 51 -9.34 -2.98 5.32
C ARG A 51 -9.26 -1.51 5.74
N GLU A 52 -8.27 -1.15 6.55
CA GLU A 52 -8.03 0.24 6.99
C GLU A 52 -7.66 1.16 5.83
N ILE A 53 -6.78 0.70 4.92
CA ILE A 53 -6.47 1.41 3.68
C ILE A 53 -7.74 1.67 2.88
N GLY A 54 -8.57 0.64 2.65
CA GLY A 54 -9.81 0.78 1.89
C GLY A 54 -10.80 1.75 2.55
N ALA A 55 -10.92 1.70 3.88
CA ALA A 55 -11.74 2.63 4.65
C ALA A 55 -11.19 4.07 4.60
N THR A 56 -9.88 4.25 4.50
CA THR A 56 -9.25 5.58 4.41
C THR A 56 -9.43 6.17 3.01
N LEU A 57 -9.26 5.35 1.97
CA LEU A 57 -9.39 5.78 0.58
C LEU A 57 -10.84 6.10 0.17
N SER A 58 -11.82 5.43 0.76
CA SER A 58 -13.25 5.63 0.48
C SER A 58 -13.86 6.84 1.19
N LYS A 59 -13.16 7.45 2.15
CA LYS A 59 -13.61 8.69 2.78
C LYS A 59 -13.42 9.84 1.80
N GLU A 60 -14.53 10.41 1.36
CA GLU A 60 -14.54 11.70 0.68
C GLU A 60 -14.18 12.80 1.70
N GLU A 61 -13.28 13.70 1.33
CA GLU A 61 -13.03 14.98 2.04
C GLU A 61 -13.98 16.06 1.52
#